data_AF-A0A4Q6IPX1-F1
#
_entry.id   AF-A0A4Q6IPX1-F1
#
_cell.length_a   1.000
_cell.length_b   1.000
_cell.length_c   1.000
_cell.angle_alpha   90.00
_cell.angle_beta   90.00
_cell.angle_gamma   90.00
#
_symmetry.space_group_name_H-M   'P 1'
#
loop_
_entity.id
_entity.type
_entity.pdbx_description
1 polymer ?
#
loop_
_entity_poly.entity_id
_entity_poly.type
_entity_poly.pdbx_seq_one_letter_code
_entity_poly.pdbx_strand_id
1 'polypeptide(L)'
;MTTSSPVPRADDAESGRLRALLERAATGRDSQAWSDLWTELYHNGSLDVADPLVLHMLADMAEDDHADMAASALHLAGALLVQADQRYETRKLRHQYASEVARLLGAANRWRQVTADRNDYCYLVEAVLNLEGDIHWAQDLIWGVVSEEYELECPDPDGCASLWVILGERGFFSTAEDYALSDDVETIPLHPADPRALEGLGRRLYGLALADGHEEVARSLTYAFGEATCPECEQRFSIIGQVVACSS
;
A
#
# COMPACT_ATOMS: atom_id res chain seq x y z
N MET A 1 10.42 -2.04 -57.72
CA MET A 1 10.72 -2.68 -56.42
C MET A 1 10.49 -1.64 -55.35
N THR A 2 9.25 -1.55 -54.86
CA THR A 2 8.89 -0.72 -53.71
C THR A 2 8.86 -1.65 -52.51
N THR A 3 9.89 -1.58 -51.67
CA THR A 3 9.95 -2.25 -50.38
C THR A 3 8.94 -1.58 -49.45
N SER A 4 7.72 -2.14 -49.35
CA SER A 4 6.83 -1.82 -48.24
C SER A 4 7.51 -2.23 -46.95
N SER A 5 7.86 -1.25 -46.13
CA SER A 5 8.22 -1.50 -44.73
C SER A 5 7.00 -2.08 -44.03
N PRO A 6 7.14 -3.11 -43.18
CA PRO A 6 6.01 -3.63 -42.43
C PRO A 6 5.52 -2.52 -41.50
N VAL A 7 4.22 -2.24 -41.53
CA VAL A 7 3.56 -1.44 -40.49
C VAL A 7 3.76 -2.21 -39.17
N PRO A 8 4.29 -1.60 -38.11
CA PRO A 8 4.43 -2.27 -36.82
C PRO A 8 3.08 -2.82 -36.38
N ARG A 9 3.05 -4.07 -35.88
CA ARG A 9 1.83 -4.58 -35.24
C ARG A 9 1.59 -3.74 -33.98
N ALA A 10 0.32 -3.56 -33.61
CA ALA A 10 -0.05 -2.75 -32.44
C ALA A 10 0.74 -3.16 -31.18
N ASP A 11 0.91 -4.46 -30.97
CA ASP A 11 1.70 -5.06 -29.88
C ASP A 11 3.19 -4.62 -29.89
N ASP A 12 3.80 -4.47 -31.08
CA ASP A 12 5.20 -4.04 -31.20
C ASP A 12 5.36 -2.55 -30.79
N ALA A 13 4.36 -1.72 -31.10
CA ALA A 13 4.35 -0.31 -30.74
C ALA A 13 4.08 -0.11 -29.24
N GLU A 14 3.22 -0.94 -28.66
CA GLU A 14 2.91 -0.96 -27.23
C GLU A 14 4.11 -1.40 -26.39
N SER A 15 4.76 -2.50 -26.75
CA SER A 15 5.99 -2.98 -26.08
C SER A 15 7.15 -1.97 -26.22
N GLY A 16 7.27 -1.30 -27.37
CA GLY A 16 8.22 -0.20 -27.56
C GLY A 16 7.95 1.01 -26.66
N ARG A 17 6.67 1.36 -26.46
CA ARG A 17 6.25 2.45 -25.56
C ARG A 17 6.50 2.09 -24.09
N LEU A 18 6.13 0.88 -23.68
CA LEU A 18 6.36 0.37 -22.33
C LEU A 18 7.85 0.42 -21.96
N ARG A 19 8.71 -0.10 -22.85
CA ARG A 19 10.17 -0.06 -22.65
C ARG A 19 10.68 1.37 -22.48
N ALA A 20 10.25 2.30 -23.33
CA ALA A 20 10.69 3.69 -23.25
C ALA A 20 10.27 4.36 -21.92
N LEU A 21 9.10 4.04 -21.39
CA LEU A 21 8.66 4.54 -20.08
C LEU A 21 9.48 3.95 -18.94
N LEU A 22 9.70 2.63 -18.94
CA LEU A 22 10.52 1.95 -17.93
C LEU A 22 11.96 2.46 -17.93
N GLU A 23 12.58 2.63 -19.11
CA GLU A 23 13.95 3.15 -19.23
C GLU A 23 14.05 4.60 -18.72
N ARG A 24 13.03 5.44 -18.98
CA ARG A 24 12.99 6.82 -18.45
C ARG A 24 12.87 6.82 -16.93
N ALA A 25 11.98 6.01 -16.37
CA ALA A 25 11.80 5.87 -14.93
C ALA A 25 13.09 5.39 -14.23
N ALA A 26 13.77 4.40 -14.83
CA ALA A 26 15.05 3.87 -14.36
C ALA A 26 16.20 4.89 -14.38
N THR A 27 16.06 6.07 -15.00
CA THR A 27 17.09 7.11 -14.88
C THR A 27 17.05 7.86 -13.55
N GLY A 28 15.95 7.76 -12.79
CA GLY A 28 15.76 8.45 -11.51
C GLY A 28 15.70 9.98 -11.56
N ARG A 29 15.76 10.58 -12.76
CA ARG A 29 15.84 12.05 -12.95
C ARG A 29 14.51 12.69 -13.34
N ASP A 30 13.48 11.88 -13.60
CA ASP A 30 12.21 12.32 -14.18
C ASP A 30 11.05 11.76 -13.33
N SER A 31 10.57 12.55 -12.37
CA SER A 31 9.41 12.18 -11.56
C SER A 31 8.13 12.04 -12.39
N GLN A 32 8.05 12.74 -13.53
CA GLN A 32 6.93 12.61 -14.45
C GLN A 32 6.92 11.24 -15.11
N ALA A 33 8.09 10.63 -15.35
CA ALA A 33 8.17 9.28 -15.93
C ALA A 33 7.48 8.23 -15.03
N TRP A 34 7.60 8.35 -13.70
CA TRP A 34 6.89 7.48 -12.77
C TRP A 34 5.38 7.69 -12.81
N SER A 35 4.92 8.95 -12.85
CA SER A 35 3.49 9.28 -12.99
C SER A 35 2.89 8.76 -14.29
N ASP A 36 3.62 8.89 -15.40
CA ASP A 36 3.21 8.39 -16.72
C ASP A 36 3.09 6.86 -16.69
N LEU A 37 4.09 6.18 -16.13
CA LEU A 37 4.12 4.72 -16.02
C LEU A 37 2.97 4.18 -15.15
N TRP A 38 2.71 4.83 -14.00
CA TRP A 38 1.58 4.53 -13.13
C TRP A 38 0.25 4.66 -13.87
N THR A 39 0.09 5.75 -14.62
CA THR A 39 -1.13 6.02 -15.38
C THR A 39 -1.38 4.94 -16.42
N GLU A 40 -0.36 4.54 -17.18
CA GLU A 40 -0.51 3.58 -18.27
C GLU A 40 -0.73 2.14 -17.76
N LEU A 41 0.04 1.70 -16.75
CA LEU A 41 -0.07 0.32 -16.25
C LEU A 41 -1.25 0.13 -15.28
N TYR A 42 -1.45 1.06 -14.34
CA TYR A 42 -2.39 0.85 -13.24
C TYR A 42 -3.75 1.49 -13.48
N HIS A 43 -3.80 2.76 -13.87
CA HIS A 43 -5.06 3.50 -14.01
C HIS A 43 -5.79 3.19 -15.30
N ASN A 44 -5.09 3.23 -16.43
CA ASN A 44 -5.68 2.99 -17.74
C ASN A 44 -5.72 1.49 -18.07
N GLY A 45 -4.76 0.71 -17.55
CA GLY A 45 -4.52 -0.66 -17.99
C GLY A 45 -4.26 -0.73 -19.50
N SER A 46 -3.68 0.34 -20.06
CA SER A 46 -3.37 0.48 -21.49
C SER A 46 -2.11 -0.26 -21.89
N LEU A 47 -1.32 -0.71 -20.91
CA LEU A 47 -0.18 -1.59 -21.08
C LEU A 47 -0.43 -2.90 -20.33
N ASP A 48 -0.03 -4.02 -20.96
CA ASP A 48 -0.17 -5.33 -20.33
C ASP A 48 0.79 -5.52 -19.15
N VAL A 49 0.24 -5.62 -17.95
CA VAL A 49 0.98 -5.90 -16.70
C VAL A 49 1.65 -7.27 -16.70
N ALA A 50 1.19 -8.18 -17.57
CA ALA A 50 1.80 -9.49 -17.75
C ALA A 50 2.99 -9.48 -18.73
N ASP A 51 3.30 -8.34 -19.37
CA ASP A 51 4.49 -8.21 -20.21
C ASP A 51 5.74 -8.56 -19.35
N PRO A 52 6.55 -9.55 -19.78
CA PRO A 52 7.71 -10.02 -19.01
C PRO A 52 8.70 -8.93 -18.61
N LEU A 53 8.74 -7.80 -19.33
CA LEU A 53 9.64 -6.69 -19.04
C LEU A 53 9.27 -5.94 -17.77
N VAL A 54 7.97 -5.86 -17.42
CA VAL A 54 7.49 -5.00 -16.31
C VAL A 54 8.11 -5.43 -14.99
N LEU A 55 7.79 -6.64 -14.52
CA LEU A 55 8.27 -7.13 -13.23
C LEU A 55 9.80 -7.33 -13.21
N HIS A 56 10.39 -7.68 -14.35
CA HIS A 56 11.84 -7.83 -14.45
C HIS A 56 12.56 -6.48 -14.24
N MET A 57 12.17 -5.44 -14.96
CA MET A 57 12.78 -4.12 -14.83
C MET A 57 12.49 -3.49 -13.47
N LEU A 58 11.30 -3.67 -12.92
CA LEU A 58 10.98 -3.19 -11.56
C LEU A 58 11.84 -3.90 -10.50
N ALA A 59 12.09 -5.20 -10.65
CA ALA A 59 13.00 -5.92 -9.76
C ALA A 59 14.44 -5.41 -9.87
N ASP A 60 14.92 -5.13 -11.08
CA ASP A 60 16.26 -4.54 -11.28
C ASP A 60 16.36 -3.15 -10.63
N MET A 61 15.35 -2.29 -10.81
CA MET A 61 15.28 -0.96 -10.19
C MET A 61 15.20 -1.02 -8.65
N ALA A 62 14.47 -2.00 -8.11
CA ALA A 62 14.36 -2.19 -6.65
C ALA A 62 15.66 -2.66 -6.00
N GLU A 63 16.52 -3.35 -6.75
CA GLU A 63 17.83 -3.83 -6.30
C GLU A 63 18.96 -2.80 -6.48
N ASP A 64 18.71 -1.71 -7.20
CA ASP A 64 19.65 -0.59 -7.33
C ASP A 64 19.88 0.12 -5.98
N ASP A 65 20.98 0.87 -5.85
CA ASP A 65 21.38 1.59 -4.64
C ASP A 65 20.66 2.96 -4.48
N HIS A 66 19.64 3.24 -5.29
CA HIS A 66 18.86 4.49 -5.25
C HIS A 66 17.52 4.30 -4.51
N ALA A 67 17.44 4.77 -3.27
CA ALA A 67 16.28 4.59 -2.39
C ALA A 67 14.95 5.03 -3.03
N ASP A 68 14.89 6.24 -3.60
CA ASP A 68 13.65 6.78 -4.20
C ASP A 68 13.16 5.95 -5.40
N MET A 69 14.11 5.45 -6.20
CA MET A 69 13.82 4.59 -7.35
C MET A 69 13.32 3.24 -6.88
N ALA A 70 13.99 2.65 -5.87
CA ALA A 70 13.59 1.38 -5.32
C ALA A 70 12.20 1.45 -4.66
N ALA A 71 11.92 2.49 -3.88
CA ALA A 71 10.62 2.71 -3.27
C ALA A 71 9.51 2.82 -4.33
N SER A 72 9.74 3.61 -5.39
CA SER A 72 8.80 3.76 -6.50
C SER A 72 8.56 2.44 -7.25
N ALA A 73 9.63 1.66 -7.51
CA ALA A 73 9.54 0.38 -8.19
C ALA A 73 8.78 -0.66 -7.36
N LEU A 74 9.08 -0.74 -6.06
CA LEU A 74 8.44 -1.65 -5.12
C LEU A 74 6.95 -1.34 -4.93
N HIS A 75 6.62 -0.06 -4.77
CA HIS A 75 5.24 0.38 -4.65
C HIS A 75 4.45 0.00 -5.91
N LEU A 76 4.93 0.37 -7.10
CA LEU A 76 4.25 0.04 -8.36
C LEU A 76 4.12 -1.49 -8.54
N ALA A 77 5.17 -2.26 -8.30
CA ALA A 77 5.12 -3.72 -8.43
C ALA A 77 4.08 -4.35 -7.50
N GLY A 78 4.03 -3.92 -6.23
CA GLY A 78 3.04 -4.37 -5.27
C GLY A 78 1.60 -4.07 -5.73
N ALA A 79 1.35 -2.83 -6.14
CA ALA A 79 0.03 -2.38 -6.62
C ALA A 79 -0.43 -3.18 -7.85
N LEU A 80 0.45 -3.41 -8.82
CA LEU A 80 0.12 -4.19 -10.02
C LEU A 80 -0.25 -5.65 -9.68
N LEU A 81 0.47 -6.27 -8.75
CA LEU A 81 0.18 -7.65 -8.35
C LEU A 81 -1.12 -7.75 -7.54
N VAL A 82 -1.43 -6.80 -6.67
CA VAL A 82 -2.73 -6.75 -5.95
C VAL A 82 -3.88 -6.59 -6.94
N GLN A 83 -3.76 -5.65 -7.88
CA GLN A 83 -4.76 -5.46 -8.94
C GLN A 83 -4.93 -6.74 -9.77
N ALA A 84 -3.82 -7.41 -10.11
CA ALA A 84 -3.85 -8.67 -10.83
C ALA A 84 -4.56 -9.78 -10.02
N ASP A 85 -4.29 -9.91 -8.72
CA ASP A 85 -4.96 -10.92 -7.88
C ASP A 85 -6.48 -10.71 -7.80
N GLN A 86 -6.92 -9.46 -7.67
CA GLN A 86 -8.34 -9.10 -7.57
C GLN A 86 -9.13 -9.41 -8.86
N ARG A 87 -8.48 -9.39 -10.03
CA ARG A 87 -9.13 -9.69 -11.32
C ARG A 87 -9.42 -11.19 -11.54
N TYR A 88 -9.28 -12.06 -10.52
CA TYR A 88 -9.54 -13.52 -10.50
C TYR A 88 -8.80 -14.37 -11.55
N GLU A 89 -8.22 -13.79 -12.60
CA GLU A 89 -7.52 -14.48 -13.68
C GLU A 89 -6.02 -14.71 -13.39
N THR A 90 -5.49 -14.15 -12.30
CA THR A 90 -4.08 -13.77 -12.24
C THR A 90 -3.29 -14.13 -10.98
N ARG A 91 -3.76 -15.02 -10.09
CA ARG A 91 -2.81 -15.75 -9.22
C ARG A 91 -1.71 -16.44 -10.06
N LYS A 92 -1.99 -16.71 -11.35
CA LYS A 92 -0.99 -17.12 -12.35
C LYS A 92 0.19 -16.15 -12.45
N LEU A 93 0.01 -14.84 -12.32
CA LEU A 93 1.08 -13.86 -12.53
C LEU A 93 2.17 -13.98 -11.47
N ARG A 94 1.80 -13.99 -10.18
CA ARG A 94 2.76 -14.22 -9.09
C ARG A 94 3.48 -15.56 -9.23
N HIS A 95 2.77 -16.60 -9.64
CA HIS A 95 3.37 -17.92 -9.84
C HIS A 95 4.29 -17.97 -11.06
N GLN A 96 3.92 -17.27 -12.15
CA GLN A 96 4.70 -17.18 -13.38
C GLN A 96 5.99 -16.39 -13.17
N TYR A 97 5.92 -15.32 -12.39
CA TYR A 97 7.04 -14.42 -12.08
C TYR A 97 7.52 -14.58 -10.64
N ALA A 98 7.48 -15.80 -10.10
CA ALA A 98 7.81 -16.07 -8.70
C ALA A 98 9.26 -15.66 -8.35
N SER A 99 10.17 -15.73 -9.33
CA SER A 99 11.56 -15.28 -9.17
C SER A 99 11.65 -13.76 -8.97
N GLU A 100 10.96 -12.99 -9.81
CA GLU A 100 10.90 -11.53 -9.74
C GLU A 100 10.20 -11.08 -8.46
N VAL A 101 9.09 -11.72 -8.08
CA VAL A 101 8.39 -11.46 -6.81
C VAL A 101 9.31 -11.71 -5.62
N ALA A 102 10.10 -12.79 -5.62
CA ALA A 102 11.06 -13.06 -4.56
C ALA A 102 12.19 -12.01 -4.50
N ARG A 103 12.67 -11.53 -5.66
CA ARG A 103 13.66 -10.44 -5.74
C ARG A 103 13.12 -9.14 -5.16
N LEU A 104 11.92 -8.75 -5.57
CA LEU A 104 11.20 -7.57 -5.07
C LEU A 104 10.98 -7.66 -3.55
N LEU A 105 10.53 -8.82 -3.03
CA LEU A 105 10.40 -9.05 -1.59
C LEU A 105 11.72 -8.91 -0.86
N GLY A 106 12.80 -9.45 -1.43
CA GLY A 106 14.14 -9.31 -0.89
C GLY A 106 14.57 -7.85 -0.82
N ALA A 107 14.34 -7.09 -1.89
CA ALA A 107 14.64 -5.66 -1.95
C ALA A 107 13.82 -4.84 -0.95
N ALA A 108 12.49 -5.05 -0.87
CA ALA A 108 11.63 -4.36 0.08
C ALA A 108 12.06 -4.58 1.52
N ASN A 109 12.41 -5.82 1.90
CA ASN A 109 12.89 -6.13 3.23
C ASN A 109 14.25 -5.46 3.54
N ARG A 110 15.16 -5.38 2.57
CA ARG A 110 16.44 -4.67 2.75
C ARG A 110 16.25 -3.18 2.94
N TRP A 111 15.46 -2.54 2.07
CA TRP A 111 15.20 -1.11 2.14
C TRP A 111 14.47 -0.73 3.42
N ARG A 112 13.44 -1.48 3.81
CA ARG A 112 12.69 -1.27 5.06
C ARG A 112 13.62 -1.17 6.29
N GLN A 113 14.65 -2.02 6.37
CA GLN A 113 15.60 -2.06 7.49
C GLN A 113 16.54 -0.86 7.60
N VAL A 114 16.75 -0.12 6.50
CA VAL A 114 17.69 1.02 6.46
C VAL A 114 16.97 2.37 6.32
N THR A 115 15.67 2.36 6.05
CA THR A 115 14.84 3.56 5.93
C THR A 115 14.56 4.15 7.31
N ALA A 116 14.98 5.40 7.50
CA ALA A 116 14.76 6.15 8.74
C ALA A 116 13.45 6.96 8.72
N ASP A 117 12.97 7.38 7.55
CA ASP A 117 11.71 8.12 7.46
C ASP A 117 10.52 7.21 7.79
N ARG A 118 9.62 7.72 8.64
CA ARG A 118 8.44 6.99 9.14
C ARG A 118 7.50 6.56 8.02
N ASN A 119 7.21 7.48 7.10
CA ASN A 119 6.21 7.26 6.06
C ASN A 119 6.77 6.38 4.95
N ASP A 120 8.01 6.61 4.55
CA ASP A 120 8.71 5.74 3.60
C ASP A 120 8.83 4.31 4.15
N TYR A 121 9.11 4.15 5.45
CA TYR A 121 9.10 2.84 6.11
C TYR A 121 7.73 2.16 6.01
N CYS A 122 6.65 2.89 6.30
CA CYS A 122 5.29 2.38 6.20
C CYS A 122 4.96 1.93 4.77
N TYR A 123 5.31 2.71 3.74
CA TYR A 123 5.10 2.32 2.34
C TYR A 123 5.93 1.09 1.93
N LEU A 124 7.12 0.90 2.51
CA LEU A 124 7.91 -0.31 2.29
C LEU A 124 7.29 -1.53 2.98
N VAL A 125 6.68 -1.36 4.16
CA VAL A 125 5.86 -2.41 4.80
C VAL A 125 4.66 -2.76 3.93
N GLU A 126 3.96 -1.76 3.38
CA GLU A 126 2.87 -1.98 2.43
C GLU A 126 3.32 -2.80 1.23
N ALA A 127 4.45 -2.41 0.62
CA ALA A 127 5.02 -3.13 -0.50
C ALA A 127 5.32 -4.59 -0.15
N VAL A 128 5.86 -4.88 1.04
CA VAL A 128 6.06 -6.26 1.50
C VAL A 128 4.74 -7.03 1.54
N LEU A 129 3.68 -6.47 2.13
CA LEU A 129 2.37 -7.13 2.21
C LEU A 129 1.73 -7.34 0.83
N ASN A 130 1.81 -6.33 -0.04
CA ASN A 130 1.31 -6.37 -1.40
C ASN A 130 2.07 -7.42 -2.23
N LEU A 131 3.38 -7.59 -2.03
CA LEU A 131 4.20 -8.59 -2.72
C LEU A 131 3.98 -10.02 -2.18
N GLU A 132 3.55 -10.18 -0.94
CA GLU A 132 3.12 -11.48 -0.39
C GLU A 132 1.76 -11.92 -0.92
N GLY A 133 0.83 -10.97 -1.13
CA GLY A 133 -0.43 -11.20 -1.85
C GLY A 133 -1.57 -11.77 -1.01
N ASP A 134 -1.38 -11.98 0.30
CA ASP A 134 -2.42 -12.51 1.18
C ASP A 134 -3.36 -11.42 1.74
N ILE A 135 -2.95 -10.15 1.68
CA ILE A 135 -3.60 -9.02 2.35
C ILE A 135 -3.96 -7.94 1.33
N HIS A 136 -5.16 -8.02 0.75
CA HIS A 136 -5.63 -7.06 -0.26
C HIS A 136 -5.97 -5.67 0.32
N TRP A 137 -6.20 -5.58 1.62
CA TRP A 137 -6.51 -4.36 2.36
C TRP A 137 -5.25 -3.70 2.98
N ALA A 138 -4.05 -4.17 2.62
CA ALA A 138 -2.80 -3.66 3.17
C ALA A 138 -2.62 -2.15 2.91
N GLN A 139 -3.03 -1.68 1.73
CA GLN A 139 -3.01 -0.26 1.40
C GLN A 139 -3.85 0.56 2.37
N ASP A 140 -5.09 0.14 2.67
CA ASP A 140 -5.98 0.89 3.57
C ASP A 140 -5.44 0.90 5.01
N LEU A 141 -4.92 -0.25 5.49
CA LEU A 141 -4.23 -0.32 6.79
C LEU A 141 -3.08 0.69 6.85
N ILE A 142 -2.17 0.66 5.88
CA ILE A 142 -0.97 1.48 5.92
C ILE A 142 -1.30 2.95 5.69
N TRP A 143 -2.25 3.25 4.81
CA TRP A 143 -2.74 4.61 4.57
C TRP A 143 -3.17 5.25 5.89
N GLY A 144 -4.03 4.60 6.69
CA GLY A 144 -4.48 5.18 7.96
C GLY A 144 -3.39 5.31 9.01
N VAL A 145 -2.33 4.48 8.98
CA VAL A 145 -1.15 4.68 9.84
C VAL A 145 -0.34 5.88 9.36
N VAL A 146 -0.18 6.07 8.06
CA VAL A 146 0.59 7.18 7.48
C VAL A 146 -0.14 8.51 7.65
N SER A 147 -1.43 8.56 7.31
CA SER A 147 -2.30 9.73 7.47
C SER A 147 -2.68 10.00 8.93
N GLU A 148 -2.46 9.02 9.81
CA GLU A 148 -2.86 9.04 11.22
C GLU A 148 -4.39 9.12 11.41
N GLU A 149 -5.14 8.68 10.40
CA GLU A 149 -6.59 8.81 10.33
C GLU A 149 -7.22 7.67 9.52
N TYR A 150 -8.24 7.04 10.08
CA TYR A 150 -9.19 6.22 9.31
C TYR A 150 -10.55 6.90 9.23
N GLU A 151 -11.14 6.90 8.04
CA GLU A 151 -12.55 7.19 7.81
C GLU A 151 -13.28 5.85 7.70
N LEU A 152 -14.21 5.59 8.62
CA LEU A 152 -14.90 4.31 8.79
C LEU A 152 -16.39 4.53 8.95
N GLU A 153 -17.18 3.47 8.77
CA GLU A 153 -18.59 3.47 9.12
C GLU A 153 -18.82 2.79 10.46
N CYS A 154 -19.84 3.24 11.20
CA CYS A 154 -20.27 2.54 12.39
C CYS A 154 -20.74 1.12 12.02
N PRO A 155 -20.27 0.05 12.71
CA PRO A 155 -20.69 -1.33 12.42
C PRO A 155 -22.09 -1.68 12.92
N ASP A 156 -22.79 -0.74 13.54
CA ASP A 156 -24.19 -0.92 13.89
C ASP A 156 -24.99 -1.27 12.61
N PRO A 157 -25.90 -2.26 12.64
CA PRO A 157 -26.67 -2.66 11.46
C PRO A 157 -27.48 -1.53 10.81
N ASP A 158 -27.87 -0.51 11.59
CA ASP A 158 -28.61 0.65 11.09
C ASP A 158 -27.68 1.78 10.63
N GLY A 159 -26.35 1.63 10.76
CA GLY A 159 -25.32 2.54 10.24
C GLY A 159 -25.48 3.97 10.76
N CYS A 160 -25.32 4.16 12.08
CA CYS A 160 -25.72 5.42 12.72
C CYS A 160 -24.87 6.65 12.36
N ALA A 161 -23.60 6.48 12.00
CA ALA A 161 -22.70 7.58 11.64
C ALA A 161 -21.46 7.12 10.87
N SER A 162 -20.92 8.02 10.05
CA SER A 162 -19.52 7.98 9.60
C SER A 162 -18.60 8.43 10.73
N LEU A 163 -17.43 7.80 10.83
CA LEU A 163 -16.52 7.90 11.96
C LEU A 163 -15.11 8.26 11.48
N TRP A 164 -14.48 9.18 12.19
CA TRP A 164 -13.07 9.49 12.07
C TRP A 164 -12.31 8.91 13.26
N VAL A 165 -11.31 8.07 12.99
CA VAL A 165 -10.44 7.45 13.99
C VAL A 165 -9.04 8.05 13.84
N ILE A 166 -8.62 8.82 14.83
CA ILE A 166 -7.36 9.55 14.84
C ILE A 166 -6.34 8.80 15.69
N LEU A 167 -5.13 8.55 15.17
CA LEU A 167 -4.08 7.76 15.84
C LEU A 167 -2.66 8.32 15.66
N GLY A 168 -2.44 9.55 16.12
CA GLY A 168 -1.13 10.19 15.96
C GLY A 168 -1.01 11.55 16.62
N GLU A 169 -0.44 12.52 15.89
CA GLU A 169 -0.07 13.85 16.41
C GLU A 169 -1.26 14.60 17.01
N ARG A 170 -2.45 14.44 16.42
CA ARG A 170 -3.69 15.08 16.88
C ARG A 170 -4.32 14.39 18.09
N GLY A 171 -3.85 13.20 18.46
CA GLY A 171 -4.36 12.42 19.57
C GLY A 171 -4.77 11.00 19.18
N PHE A 172 -5.46 10.33 20.10
CA PHE A 172 -5.93 8.96 19.97
C PHE A 172 -7.40 8.88 20.35
N PHE A 173 -8.29 9.20 19.42
CA PHE A 173 -9.73 9.23 19.66
C PHE A 173 -10.55 8.86 18.40
N SER A 174 -11.82 8.55 18.61
CA SER A 174 -12.84 8.48 17.57
C SER A 174 -13.84 9.62 17.69
N THR A 175 -14.42 10.04 16.57
CA THR A 175 -15.46 11.07 16.49
C THR A 175 -16.40 10.85 15.30
N ALA A 176 -17.60 11.44 15.33
CA ALA A 176 -18.63 11.35 14.29
C ALA A 176 -18.84 12.66 13.51
N GLU A 177 -18.14 13.73 13.87
CA GLU A 177 -18.22 15.03 13.19
C GLU A 177 -16.85 15.45 12.63
N ASP A 178 -16.85 16.38 11.68
CA ASP A 178 -15.63 16.96 11.12
C ASP A 178 -14.91 17.82 12.18
N TYR A 179 -14.05 17.14 12.94
CA TYR A 179 -13.22 17.70 13.99
C TYR A 179 -12.21 18.75 13.49
N ALA A 180 -11.98 18.86 12.18
CA ALA A 180 -11.11 19.89 11.62
C ALA A 180 -11.82 21.26 11.52
N LEU A 181 -13.15 21.29 11.61
CA LEU A 181 -13.96 22.50 11.46
C LEU A 181 -14.52 23.04 12.78
N SER A 182 -14.38 22.30 13.89
CA SER A 182 -14.93 22.68 15.19
C SER A 182 -14.10 22.12 16.35
N ASP A 183 -13.81 22.98 17.34
CA ASP A 183 -13.06 22.61 18.55
C ASP A 183 -13.94 21.91 19.62
N ASP A 184 -15.28 21.94 19.45
CA ASP A 184 -16.26 21.42 20.42
C ASP A 184 -16.81 20.03 20.03
N VAL A 185 -16.10 19.30 19.17
CA VAL A 185 -16.53 17.98 18.72
C VAL A 185 -16.37 16.93 19.83
N GLU A 186 -17.38 16.08 19.99
CA GLU A 186 -17.31 14.96 20.92
C GLU A 186 -16.25 13.95 20.46
N THR A 187 -15.32 13.63 21.36
CA THR A 187 -14.22 12.69 21.09
C THR A 187 -14.21 11.60 22.15
N ILE A 188 -14.11 10.34 21.71
CA ILE A 188 -14.03 9.18 22.59
C ILE A 188 -12.63 8.56 22.47
N PRO A 189 -11.88 8.38 23.58
CA PRO A 189 -10.53 7.82 23.52
C PRO A 189 -10.50 6.42 22.88
N LEU A 190 -9.47 6.17 22.08
CA LEU A 190 -9.22 4.84 21.53
C LEU A 190 -8.70 3.86 22.59
N HIS A 191 -8.90 2.58 22.32
CA HIS A 191 -8.41 1.49 23.14
C HIS A 191 -7.31 0.73 22.38
N PRO A 192 -6.02 0.99 22.67
CA PRO A 192 -4.94 0.26 22.03
C PRO A 192 -4.98 -1.21 22.45
N ALA A 193 -4.65 -2.10 21.51
CA ALA A 193 -4.39 -3.50 21.82
C ALA A 193 -3.15 -3.62 22.72
N ASP A 194 -3.16 -4.57 23.66
CA ASP A 194 -1.95 -4.91 24.41
C ASP A 194 -0.91 -5.48 23.43
N PRO A 195 0.29 -4.87 23.29
CA PRO A 195 1.35 -5.38 22.41
C PRO A 195 1.69 -6.86 22.63
N ARG A 196 1.52 -7.37 23.85
CA ARG A 196 1.79 -8.78 24.20
C ARG A 196 0.65 -9.72 23.80
N ALA A 197 -0.54 -9.19 23.59
CA ALA A 197 -1.72 -9.92 23.16
C ALA A 197 -1.98 -9.80 21.65
N LEU A 198 -1.19 -9.01 20.92
CA LEU A 198 -1.24 -8.97 19.46
C LEU A 198 -0.97 -10.37 18.88
N GLU A 199 -1.76 -10.74 17.87
CA GLU A 199 -1.64 -12.00 17.14
C GLU A 199 -1.55 -11.74 15.63
N GLY A 200 -1.25 -12.80 14.86
CA GLY A 200 -1.25 -12.77 13.40
C GLY A 200 -0.45 -11.61 12.79
N LEU A 201 -1.09 -10.88 11.88
CA LEU A 201 -0.49 -9.74 11.16
C LEU A 201 -0.10 -8.60 12.12
N GLY A 202 -0.96 -8.26 13.09
CA GLY A 202 -0.69 -7.16 14.03
C GLY A 202 0.59 -7.40 14.83
N ARG A 203 0.79 -8.61 15.35
CA ARG A 203 2.04 -8.99 16.05
C ARG A 203 3.26 -8.88 15.15
N ARG A 204 3.12 -9.34 13.90
CA ARG A 204 4.20 -9.32 12.92
C ARG A 204 4.62 -7.88 12.60
N LEU A 205 3.67 -7.02 12.25
CA LEU A 205 3.96 -5.62 11.89
C LEU A 205 4.52 -4.83 13.07
N TYR A 206 3.98 -5.03 14.28
CA TYR A 206 4.51 -4.44 15.50
C TYR A 206 5.97 -4.85 15.75
N GLY A 207 6.27 -6.15 15.64
CA GLY A 207 7.64 -6.65 15.82
C GLY A 207 8.61 -6.16 14.74
N LEU A 208 8.15 -6.06 13.49
CA LEU A 208 8.91 -5.51 12.37
C LEU A 208 9.26 -4.04 12.60
N ALA A 209 8.30 -3.22 13.01
CA ALA A 209 8.52 -1.80 13.30
C ALA A 209 9.53 -1.60 14.45
N LEU A 210 9.40 -2.36 15.55
CA LEU A 210 10.36 -2.28 16.63
C LEU A 210 11.76 -2.76 16.24
N ALA A 211 11.87 -3.84 15.47
CA ALA A 211 13.16 -4.37 15.05
C ALA A 211 13.94 -3.40 14.16
N ASP A 212 13.22 -2.57 13.41
CA ASP A 212 13.77 -1.59 12.48
C ASP A 212 13.89 -0.17 13.09
N GLY A 213 13.55 0.00 14.38
CA GLY A 213 13.71 1.28 15.09
C GLY A 213 12.58 2.31 14.85
N HIS A 214 11.39 1.84 14.50
CA HIS A 214 10.19 2.67 14.27
C HIS A 214 9.18 2.51 15.41
N GLU A 215 9.52 2.97 16.62
CA GLU A 215 8.64 2.83 17.79
C GLU A 215 7.31 3.57 17.66
N GLU A 216 7.29 4.69 16.95
CA GLU A 216 6.06 5.44 16.69
C GLU A 216 5.10 4.65 15.81
N VAL A 217 5.59 4.02 14.74
CA VAL A 217 4.79 3.12 13.89
C VAL A 217 4.31 1.92 14.69
N ALA A 218 5.19 1.32 15.50
CA ALA A 218 4.80 0.21 16.38
C ALA A 218 3.67 0.63 17.34
N ARG A 219 3.74 1.83 17.91
CA ARG A 219 2.66 2.38 18.75
C ARG A 219 1.39 2.58 17.95
N SER A 220 1.43 3.23 16.79
CA SER A 220 0.25 3.45 15.94
C SER A 220 -0.43 2.13 15.55
N LEU A 221 0.35 1.08 15.29
CA LEU A 221 -0.18 -0.27 15.03
C LEU A 221 -0.96 -0.85 16.22
N THR A 222 -0.61 -0.54 17.47
CA THR A 222 -1.41 -0.98 18.63
C THR A 222 -2.80 -0.36 18.63
N TYR A 223 -2.95 0.86 18.10
CA TYR A 223 -4.24 1.51 17.94
C TYR A 223 -4.99 1.00 16.71
N ALA A 224 -4.33 0.85 15.56
CA ALA A 224 -4.95 0.30 14.35
C ALA A 224 -5.50 -1.13 14.56
N PHE A 225 -4.78 -1.97 15.32
CA PHE A 225 -5.24 -3.30 15.73
C PHE A 225 -6.04 -3.31 17.04
N GLY A 226 -6.34 -2.14 17.59
CA GLY A 226 -7.14 -1.95 18.79
C GLY A 226 -8.63 -1.75 18.48
N GLU A 227 -9.29 -1.00 19.35
CA GLU A 227 -10.71 -0.72 19.26
C GLU A 227 -11.01 0.79 19.34
N ALA A 228 -12.08 1.18 18.65
CA ALA A 228 -12.71 2.49 18.75
C ALA A 228 -14.12 2.35 19.34
N THR A 229 -14.71 3.48 19.75
CA THR A 229 -16.09 3.55 20.22
C THR A 229 -16.85 4.57 19.37
N CYS A 230 -18.00 4.18 18.83
CA CYS A 230 -18.87 5.13 18.14
C CYS A 230 -19.44 6.15 19.16
N PRO A 231 -19.29 7.46 18.95
CA PRO A 231 -19.85 8.46 19.87
C PRO A 231 -21.38 8.44 19.94
N GLU A 232 -22.07 8.06 18.85
CA GLU A 232 -23.54 8.11 18.76
C GLU A 232 -24.24 6.94 19.43
N CYS A 233 -23.76 5.70 19.19
CA CYS A 233 -24.38 4.49 19.73
C CYS A 233 -23.57 3.81 20.83
N GLU A 234 -22.41 4.36 21.19
CA GLU A 234 -21.47 3.84 22.19
C GLU A 234 -20.94 2.42 21.91
N GLN A 235 -21.18 1.90 20.70
CA GLN A 235 -20.71 0.57 20.32
C GLN A 235 -19.19 0.58 20.15
N ARG A 236 -18.51 -0.32 20.87
CA ARG A 236 -17.09 -0.64 20.65
C ARG A 236 -16.92 -1.57 19.46
N PHE A 237 -15.88 -1.32 18.68
CA PHE A 237 -15.57 -2.11 17.50
C PHE A 237 -14.08 -2.18 17.20
N SER A 238 -13.67 -3.25 16.51
CA SER A 238 -12.31 -3.39 16.01
C SER A 238 -12.09 -2.46 14.82
N ILE A 239 -11.08 -1.60 14.91
CA ILE A 239 -10.71 -0.66 13.84
C ILE A 239 -10.32 -1.44 12.59
N ILE A 240 -9.39 -2.40 12.71
CA ILE A 240 -8.99 -3.25 11.58
C ILE A 240 -10.15 -4.09 11.03
N GLY A 241 -11.08 -4.50 11.90
CA GLY A 241 -12.30 -5.19 11.46
C GLY A 241 -13.14 -4.35 10.50
N GLN A 242 -13.23 -3.03 10.75
CA GLN A 242 -13.92 -2.11 9.85
C GLN A 242 -13.11 -1.77 8.61
N VAL A 243 -11.79 -1.58 8.72
CA VAL A 243 -10.91 -1.39 7.55
C VAL A 243 -11.13 -2.53 6.56
N VAL A 244 -11.06 -3.78 7.03
CA VAL A 244 -11.27 -4.97 6.17
C VAL A 244 -12.67 -4.99 5.54
N ALA A 245 -13.70 -4.58 6.28
CA ALA A 245 -15.07 -4.54 5.78
C ALA A 245 -15.26 -3.48 4.68
N CYS A 246 -14.58 -2.34 4.78
CA CYS A 246 -14.61 -1.26 3.79
C CYS A 246 -13.74 -1.56 2.55
N SER A 247 -12.69 -2.37 2.68
CA SER A 247 -11.79 -2.76 1.59
C SER A 247 -12.31 -3.90 0.69
N SER A 248 -13.52 -4.41 0.95
CA SER A 248 -14.10 -5.59 0.30
C SER A 248 -14.92 -5.29 -0.95
#